data_AF-A0A8C8LRX2-F1
#
_entry.id   AF-A0A8C8LRX2-F1
#
_cell.length_a   1.000
_cell.length_b   1.000
_cell.length_c   1.000
_cell.angle_alpha   90.00
_cell.angle_beta   90.00
_cell.angle_gamma   90.00
#
_symmetry.space_group_name_H-M   'P 1'
#
loop_
_entity.id
_entity.type
_entity.pdbx_description
1 polymer ?
#
loop_
_entity_poly.entity_id
_entity_poly.type
_entity_poly.pdbx_seq_one_letter_code
_entity_poly.pdbx_strand_id
1 'polypeptide(L)'
;RFDISTCVLIAHHLTTQLHLSVCTEFHVATPVAAYDLRKVELTPLEQRKLTFDSHAMVIELESNGFEKRQAEIIVAALVTLATANMDIVYKDMVTGAHQEIALQQIMAHLDSIRKDMVILEKSEFANLRSENAKMKTELDQIRNRLMEESKKVRAEAKLDINLERSRVTDMFTEQEKKLMENSTEFHRKNAVIDHETMETTKKIDLEVASLKTLLESLKLETIRYLAASVFACLAIALGFYRLWK
;
A
#
# COMPACT_ATOMS: atom_id res chain seq x y z
N ARG A 1 -14.74 18.91 -2.66
CA ARG A 1 -14.40 17.79 -1.74
C ARG A 1 -14.74 16.52 -2.52
N PHE A 2 -13.77 16.01 -3.30
CA PHE A 2 -13.98 14.82 -4.13
C PHE A 2 -13.84 13.60 -3.22
N ASP A 3 -14.95 12.87 -3.03
CA ASP A 3 -14.98 11.69 -2.17
C ASP A 3 -14.14 10.55 -2.77
N ILE A 4 -13.32 9.94 -1.91
CA ILE A 4 -12.41 8.84 -2.25
C ILE A 4 -13.19 7.64 -2.83
N SER A 5 -14.45 7.45 -2.40
CA SER A 5 -15.35 6.42 -2.93
C SER A 5 -15.66 6.62 -4.42
N THR A 6 -15.77 7.87 -4.90
CA THR A 6 -16.08 8.16 -6.30
C THR A 6 -14.89 7.84 -7.21
N CYS A 7 -13.66 8.08 -6.75
CA CYS A 7 -12.44 7.71 -7.49
C CYS A 7 -12.27 6.19 -7.63
N VAL A 8 -12.61 5.40 -6.59
CA VAL A 8 -12.51 3.94 -6.65
C VAL A 8 -13.55 3.35 -7.62
N LEU A 9 -14.77 3.90 -7.62
CA LEU A 9 -15.82 3.44 -8.52
C LEU A 9 -15.47 3.71 -10.00
N ILE A 10 -14.92 4.89 -10.28
CA ILE A 10 -14.47 5.28 -11.63
C ILE A 10 -13.29 4.40 -12.08
N ALA A 11 -12.31 4.13 -11.20
CA ALA A 11 -11.19 3.25 -11.53
C ALA A 11 -11.65 1.81 -11.82
N HIS A 12 -12.59 1.28 -11.03
CA HIS A 12 -13.14 -0.06 -11.26
C HIS A 12 -13.95 -0.11 -12.56
N HIS A 13 -14.73 0.93 -12.87
CA HIS A 13 -15.52 1.00 -14.10
C HIS A 13 -14.63 1.14 -15.35
N LEU A 14 -13.54 1.90 -15.30
CA LEU A 14 -12.57 1.98 -16.41
C LEU A 14 -11.82 0.66 -16.62
N THR A 15 -11.46 -0.04 -15.54
CA THR A 15 -10.76 -1.33 -15.63
C THR A 15 -11.66 -2.41 -16.23
N THR A 16 -12.97 -2.37 -15.93
CA THR A 16 -13.95 -3.32 -16.47
C THR A 16 -14.27 -3.04 -17.95
N GLN A 17 -14.32 -1.77 -18.37
CA GLN A 17 -14.47 -1.36 -19.77
C GLN A 17 -13.25 -1.76 -20.62
N LEU A 18 -12.04 -1.59 -20.09
CA LEU A 18 -10.81 -1.94 -20.81
C LEU A 18 -10.69 -3.47 -21.03
N HIS A 19 -11.13 -4.26 -20.05
CA HIS A 19 -11.09 -5.72 -20.14
C HIS A 19 -12.14 -6.29 -21.11
N LEU A 20 -13.24 -5.56 -21.36
CA LEU A 20 -14.27 -5.96 -22.32
C LEU A 20 -13.88 -5.58 -23.76
N SER A 21 -13.21 -4.44 -23.95
CA SER A 21 -12.78 -3.95 -25.27
C SER A 21 -11.63 -4.78 -25.88
N VAL A 22 -10.75 -5.35 -25.06
CA VAL A 22 -9.57 -6.11 -25.54
C VAL A 22 -9.93 -7.55 -25.94
N CYS A 23 -11.06 -8.09 -25.47
CA CYS A 23 -11.48 -9.45 -25.80
C CYS A 23 -12.29 -9.58 -27.10
N THR A 24 -12.79 -8.47 -27.65
CA THR A 24 -13.69 -8.49 -28.83
C THR A 24 -13.00 -8.32 -30.18
N GLU A 25 -11.70 -8.04 -30.27
CA GLU A 25 -11.04 -7.74 -31.55
C GLU A 25 -10.11 -8.84 -32.10
N PHE A 26 -9.94 -9.98 -31.42
CA PHE A 26 -9.02 -11.04 -31.86
C PHE A 26 -9.68 -12.41 -32.12
N HIS A 27 -10.94 -12.40 -32.57
CA HIS A 27 -11.58 -13.59 -33.14
C HIS A 27 -12.23 -13.25 -34.47
N VAL A 28 -11.55 -13.60 -35.56
CA VAL A 28 -12.03 -14.45 -36.67
C VAL A 28 -10.88 -14.49 -37.68
N ALA A 29 -10.17 -15.62 -37.73
CA ALA A 29 -9.35 -15.98 -38.88
C ALA A 29 -10.30 -16.24 -40.05
N THR A 30 -10.52 -15.22 -40.87
CA THR A 30 -11.31 -15.33 -42.10
C THR A 30 -10.43 -16.00 -43.17
N PRO A 31 -10.83 -17.11 -43.81
CA PRO A 31 -10.09 -17.67 -44.92
C PRO A 31 -10.53 -16.97 -46.21
N VAL A 32 -9.99 -15.78 -46.48
CA VAL A 32 -10.28 -15.01 -47.70
C VAL A 32 -9.02 -14.21 -48.03
N ALA A 33 -8.43 -14.24 -49.23
CA ALA A 33 -8.87 -14.72 -50.52
C ALA A 33 -7.74 -15.57 -51.14
N ALA A 34 -8.13 -16.50 -52.01
CA ALA A 34 -7.25 -16.94 -53.07
C ALA A 34 -6.67 -15.68 -53.71
N TYR A 35 -5.35 -15.49 -53.58
CA TYR A 35 -4.66 -14.53 -54.40
C TYR A 35 -4.95 -14.96 -55.83
N ASP A 36 -5.85 -14.22 -56.47
CA ASP A 36 -6.12 -14.34 -57.88
C ASP A 36 -4.82 -13.94 -58.57
N LEU A 37 -3.97 -14.95 -58.74
CA LEU A 37 -2.85 -14.96 -59.66
C LEU A 37 -3.48 -14.64 -60.99
N ARG A 38 -3.56 -13.34 -61.29
CA ARG A 38 -3.76 -12.83 -62.63
C ARG A 38 -2.77 -13.62 -63.47
N LYS A 39 -3.26 -14.64 -64.18
CA LYS A 39 -2.42 -15.63 -64.84
C LYS A 39 -1.80 -14.89 -66.01
N VAL A 40 -0.70 -14.19 -65.74
CA VAL A 40 0.06 -13.50 -66.77
C VAL A 40 0.71 -14.61 -67.56
N GLU A 41 0.10 -14.96 -68.67
CA GLU A 41 0.63 -15.94 -69.61
C GLU A 41 1.86 -15.31 -70.29
N LEU A 42 2.99 -15.40 -69.60
CA LEU A 42 4.29 -14.95 -70.10
C LEU A 42 4.81 -16.04 -71.04
N THR A 43 4.80 -15.75 -72.34
CA THR A 43 5.36 -16.60 -73.38
C THR A 43 6.76 -17.10 -72.98
N PRO A 44 7.03 -18.42 -73.01
CA PRO A 44 8.34 -18.99 -72.73
C PRO A 44 9.44 -18.40 -73.63
N LEU A 45 10.68 -18.37 -73.13
CA LEU A 45 11.86 -17.84 -73.85
C LEU A 45 12.04 -18.42 -75.26
N GLU A 46 11.61 -19.67 -75.51
CA GLU A 46 11.75 -20.33 -76.80
C GLU A 46 10.86 -19.75 -77.92
N GLN A 47 9.73 -19.12 -77.59
CA GLN A 47 8.81 -18.54 -78.58
C GLN A 47 9.25 -17.15 -79.10
N ARG A 48 10.42 -16.69 -78.68
CA ARG A 48 10.92 -15.32 -78.91
C ARG A 48 12.13 -15.25 -79.84
N LYS A 49 12.35 -16.28 -80.66
CA LYS A 49 13.09 -16.11 -81.90
C LYS A 49 12.15 -15.39 -82.87
N LEU A 50 12.43 -14.11 -83.12
CA LEU A 50 11.76 -13.36 -84.19
C LEU A 50 11.87 -14.22 -85.46
N THR A 51 10.76 -14.75 -85.95
CA THR A 51 10.69 -15.42 -87.26
C THR A 51 10.79 -14.34 -88.32
N PHE A 52 11.96 -13.72 -88.41
CA PHE A 52 12.25 -12.71 -89.39
C PHE A 52 12.62 -13.43 -90.67
N ASP A 53 11.68 -13.50 -91.59
CA ASP A 53 11.91 -14.08 -92.91
C ASP A 53 12.70 -13.08 -93.76
N SER A 54 14.02 -13.13 -93.63
CA SER A 54 14.94 -12.30 -94.41
C SER A 54 14.76 -12.51 -95.92
N HIS A 55 14.34 -13.70 -96.35
CA HIS A 55 14.24 -14.02 -97.77
C HIS A 55 12.99 -13.41 -98.41
N ALA A 56 11.83 -13.53 -97.75
CA ALA A 56 10.60 -12.89 -98.21
C ALA A 56 10.76 -11.36 -98.31
N MET A 57 11.45 -10.74 -97.35
CA MET A 57 11.65 -9.30 -97.33
C MET A 57 12.63 -8.80 -98.41
N VAL A 58 13.65 -9.59 -98.76
CA VAL A 58 14.52 -9.29 -99.91
C VAL A 58 13.73 -9.33 -101.21
N ILE A 59 12.90 -10.36 -101.42
CA ILE A 59 12.07 -10.50 -102.63
C ILE A 59 11.09 -9.33 -102.75
N GLU A 60 10.47 -8.91 -101.64
CA GLU A 60 9.55 -7.78 -101.62
C GLU A 60 10.27 -6.47 -101.99
N LEU A 61 11.47 -6.23 -101.45
CA LEU A 61 12.26 -5.04 -101.79
C LEU A 61 12.73 -5.04 -103.25
N GLU A 62 13.15 -6.19 -103.78
CA GLU A 62 13.50 -6.35 -105.19
C GLU A 62 12.29 -6.02 -106.10
N SER A 63 11.08 -6.49 -105.73
CA SER A 63 9.86 -6.20 -106.49
C SER A 63 9.47 -4.71 -106.49
N ASN A 64 9.93 -3.96 -105.49
CA ASN A 64 9.73 -2.51 -105.37
C ASN A 64 10.84 -1.68 -106.01
N GLY A 65 11.75 -2.31 -106.78
CA GLY A 65 12.74 -1.62 -107.60
C GLY A 65 14.11 -1.43 -106.94
N PHE A 66 14.40 -2.10 -105.82
CA PHE A 66 15.73 -2.13 -105.22
C PHE A 66 16.62 -3.18 -105.90
N GLU A 67 17.91 -2.87 -106.05
CA GLU A 67 18.88 -3.89 -106.47
C GLU A 67 19.03 -4.94 -105.37
N LYS A 68 19.15 -6.22 -105.73
CA LYS A 68 19.33 -7.35 -104.81
C LYS A 68 20.30 -7.06 -103.68
N ARG A 69 21.46 -6.51 -104.03
CA ARG A 69 22.52 -6.18 -103.07
C ARG A 69 22.11 -5.09 -102.08
N GLN A 70 21.31 -4.11 -102.51
CA GLN A 70 20.78 -3.05 -101.65
C GLN A 70 19.69 -3.60 -100.72
N ALA A 71 18.79 -4.45 -101.23
CA ALA A 71 17.77 -5.12 -100.45
C ALA A 71 18.39 -6.00 -99.34
N GLU A 72 19.40 -6.80 -99.67
CA GLU A 72 20.14 -7.65 -98.71
C GLU A 72 20.79 -6.82 -97.58
N ILE A 73 21.40 -5.67 -97.90
CA ILE A 73 22.04 -4.80 -96.90
C ILE A 73 21.01 -4.19 -95.95
N ILE A 74 19.88 -3.70 -96.48
CA ILE A 74 18.80 -3.11 -95.67
C ILE A 74 18.20 -4.17 -94.74
N VAL A 75 17.93 -5.36 -95.27
CA VAL A 75 17.40 -6.49 -94.50
C VAL A 75 18.39 -6.92 -93.41
N ALA A 76 19.69 -7.00 -93.72
CA ALA A 76 20.73 -7.33 -92.74
C ALA A 76 20.85 -6.28 -91.61
N ALA A 77 20.72 -4.99 -91.93
CA ALA A 77 20.71 -3.93 -90.93
C ALA A 77 19.47 -4.01 -90.03
N LEU A 78 18.30 -4.33 -90.60
CA LEU A 78 17.05 -4.52 -89.85
C LEU A 78 17.08 -5.75 -88.94
N VAL A 79 17.62 -6.88 -89.41
CA VAL A 79 17.84 -8.06 -88.56
C VAL A 79 18.75 -7.71 -87.38
N THR A 80 19.84 -6.99 -87.65
CA THR A 80 20.81 -6.62 -86.62
C THR A 80 20.19 -5.69 -85.58
N LEU A 81 19.47 -4.65 -86.01
CA LEU A 81 18.76 -3.73 -85.12
C LEU A 81 17.65 -4.43 -84.33
N ALA A 82 16.85 -5.28 -84.98
CA ALA A 82 15.78 -6.03 -84.32
C ALA A 82 16.34 -7.01 -83.27
N THR A 83 17.45 -7.68 -83.57
CA THR A 83 18.13 -8.58 -82.64
C THR A 83 18.68 -7.80 -81.44
N ALA A 84 19.40 -6.69 -81.68
CA ALA A 84 19.95 -5.87 -80.61
C ALA A 84 18.87 -5.25 -79.70
N ASN A 85 17.75 -4.81 -80.29
CA ASN A 85 16.63 -4.26 -79.52
C ASN A 85 15.92 -5.33 -78.68
N MET A 86 15.81 -6.55 -79.21
CA MET A 86 15.24 -7.68 -78.47
C MET A 86 16.12 -8.09 -77.28
N ASP A 87 17.44 -8.13 -77.43
CA ASP A 87 18.35 -8.44 -76.32
C ASP A 87 18.22 -7.44 -75.16
N ILE A 88 18.04 -6.15 -75.48
CA ILE A 88 17.81 -5.10 -74.48
C ILE A 88 16.46 -5.33 -73.76
N VAL A 89 15.39 -5.54 -74.52
CA VAL A 89 14.04 -5.76 -73.95
C VAL A 89 14.02 -7.02 -73.09
N TYR A 90 14.62 -8.12 -73.53
CA TYR A 90 14.62 -9.36 -72.76
C TYR A 90 15.49 -9.32 -71.50
N LYS A 91 16.55 -8.50 -71.47
CA LYS A 91 17.35 -8.31 -70.26
C LYS A 91 16.53 -7.67 -69.13
N ASP A 92 15.62 -6.77 -69.47
CA ASP A 92 14.80 -6.04 -68.50
C ASP A 92 13.44 -6.73 -68.24
N MET A 93 13.09 -7.75 -69.03
CA MET A 93 11.88 -8.56 -68.80
C MET A 93 12.12 -9.66 -67.75
N VAL A 94 11.11 -9.86 -66.91
CA VAL A 94 11.06 -10.97 -65.96
C VAL A 94 10.43 -12.18 -66.65
N THR A 95 11.08 -13.34 -66.54
CA THR A 95 10.55 -14.60 -67.08
C THR A 95 9.53 -15.20 -66.11
N GLY A 96 8.59 -15.99 -66.63
CA GLY A 96 7.59 -16.68 -65.79
C GLY A 96 8.23 -17.55 -64.70
N ALA A 97 9.35 -18.22 -65.01
CA ALA A 97 10.11 -19.02 -64.05
C ALA A 97 10.71 -18.17 -62.91
N HIS A 98 11.23 -16.97 -63.21
CA HIS A 98 11.78 -16.08 -62.18
C HIS A 98 10.68 -15.54 -61.25
N GLN A 99 9.49 -15.25 -61.80
CA GLN A 99 8.32 -14.84 -61.02
C GLN A 99 7.79 -15.98 -60.14
N GLU A 100 7.75 -17.21 -60.64
CA GLU A 100 7.32 -18.38 -59.86
C GLU A 100 8.26 -18.62 -58.67
N ILE A 101 9.58 -18.54 -58.88
CA ILE A 101 10.57 -18.65 -57.79
C ILE A 101 10.35 -17.55 -56.74
N ALA A 102 10.17 -16.30 -57.17
CA ALA A 102 9.92 -15.19 -56.24
C ALA A 102 8.63 -15.40 -55.43
N LEU A 103 7.56 -15.90 -56.08
CA LEU A 103 6.31 -16.22 -55.39
C LEU A 103 6.47 -17.36 -54.39
N GLN A 104 7.18 -18.43 -54.74
CA GLN A 104 7.48 -19.53 -53.82
C GLN A 104 8.27 -19.05 -52.60
N GLN A 105 9.23 -18.14 -52.78
CA GLN A 105 9.96 -17.51 -51.67
C GLN A 105 9.03 -16.69 -50.77
N ILE A 106 8.17 -15.84 -51.35
CA ILE A 106 7.19 -15.04 -50.59
C ILE A 106 6.25 -15.97 -49.80
N MET A 107 5.75 -17.04 -50.43
CA MET A 107 4.89 -18.02 -49.77
C MET A 107 5.60 -18.72 -48.61
N ALA A 108 6.86 -19.12 -48.78
CA ALA A 108 7.65 -19.74 -47.72
C ALA A 108 7.87 -18.78 -46.53
N HIS A 109 8.11 -17.49 -46.79
CA HIS A 109 8.22 -16.48 -45.74
C HIS A 109 6.90 -16.26 -45.01
N LEU A 110 5.77 -16.19 -45.72
CA LEU A 110 4.45 -16.10 -45.10
C LEU A 110 4.12 -17.32 -44.23
N ASP A 111 4.50 -18.51 -44.67
CA ASP A 111 4.33 -19.74 -43.89
C ASP A 111 5.20 -19.76 -42.63
N SER A 112 6.41 -19.21 -42.69
CA SER A 112 7.26 -19.01 -41.50
C SER A 112 6.60 -18.06 -40.50
N ILE A 113 6.16 -16.88 -40.96
CA ILE A 113 5.48 -15.89 -40.10
C ILE A 113 4.23 -16.49 -39.46
N ARG A 114 3.45 -17.28 -40.21
CA ARG A 114 2.27 -17.97 -39.68
C ARG A 114 2.64 -18.95 -38.56
N LYS A 115 3.73 -19.71 -38.70
CA LYS A 115 4.21 -20.63 -37.65
C LYS A 115 4.62 -19.86 -36.40
N ASP A 116 5.37 -18.78 -36.56
CA ASP A 116 5.82 -17.95 -35.45
C ASP A 116 4.63 -17.34 -34.68
N MET A 117 3.62 -16.85 -35.40
CA MET A 117 2.38 -16.34 -34.80
C MET A 117 1.66 -17.41 -33.97
N VAL A 118 1.52 -18.64 -34.49
CA VAL A 118 0.88 -19.75 -33.76
C VAL A 118 1.69 -20.18 -32.54
N ILE A 119 3.02 -20.19 -32.63
CA ILE A 119 3.91 -20.50 -31.49
C ILE A 119 3.75 -19.44 -30.40
N LEU A 120 3.76 -18.16 -30.79
CA LEU A 120 3.59 -17.05 -29.87
C LEU A 120 2.26 -17.12 -29.13
N GLU A 121 1.16 -17.37 -29.85
CA GLU A 121 -0.19 -17.49 -29.29
C GLU A 121 -0.33 -18.68 -28.35
N LYS A 122 0.19 -19.85 -28.75
CA LYS A 122 0.01 -21.09 -27.97
C LYS A 122 0.97 -21.23 -26.82
N SER A 123 2.20 -20.74 -26.94
CA SER A 123 3.25 -20.91 -25.91
C SER A 123 3.34 -19.68 -25.03
N GLU A 124 3.75 -18.53 -25.59
CA GLU A 124 4.14 -17.38 -24.79
C GLU A 124 2.93 -16.69 -24.15
N PHE A 125 1.87 -16.44 -24.91
CA PHE A 125 0.66 -15.84 -24.36
C PHE A 125 -0.05 -16.76 -23.35
N ALA A 126 -0.05 -18.08 -23.58
CA ALA A 126 -0.62 -19.03 -22.63
C ALA A 126 0.18 -19.06 -21.31
N ASN A 127 1.52 -19.06 -21.41
CA ASN A 127 2.42 -19.01 -20.25
C ASN A 127 2.23 -17.71 -19.47
N LEU A 128 2.22 -16.56 -20.15
CA LEU A 128 2.01 -15.26 -19.52
C LEU A 128 0.64 -15.16 -18.82
N ARG A 129 -0.44 -15.67 -19.43
CA ARG A 129 -1.76 -15.71 -18.78
C ARG A 129 -1.76 -16.60 -17.54
N SER A 130 -1.13 -17.77 -17.61
CA SER A 130 -1.01 -18.70 -16.49
C SER A 130 -0.20 -18.07 -15.34
N GLU A 131 0.94 -17.47 -15.64
CA GLU A 131 1.79 -16.80 -14.67
C GLU A 131 1.08 -15.59 -14.04
N ASN A 132 0.37 -14.80 -14.83
CA ASN A 132 -0.43 -13.68 -14.33
C ASN A 132 -1.55 -14.17 -13.38
N ALA A 133 -2.27 -15.24 -13.74
CA ALA A 133 -3.29 -15.83 -12.90
C ALA A 133 -2.71 -16.38 -11.58
N LYS A 134 -1.52 -17.00 -11.65
CA LYS A 134 -0.79 -17.46 -10.47
C LYS A 134 -0.38 -16.31 -9.55
N MET A 135 0.25 -15.27 -10.11
CA MET A 135 0.64 -14.07 -9.35
C MET A 135 -0.56 -13.40 -8.68
N LYS A 136 -1.71 -13.30 -9.38
CA LYS A 136 -2.95 -12.76 -8.81
C LYS A 136 -3.43 -13.59 -7.62
N THR A 137 -3.37 -14.92 -7.73
CA THR A 137 -3.77 -15.83 -6.66
C THR A 137 -2.85 -15.69 -5.44
N GLU A 138 -1.53 -15.62 -5.65
CA GLU A 138 -0.55 -15.43 -4.57
C GLU A 138 -0.72 -14.07 -3.88
N LEU A 139 -1.00 -13.01 -4.65
CA LEU A 139 -1.31 -11.69 -4.11
C LEU A 139 -2.54 -11.73 -3.20
N ASP A 140 -3.63 -12.36 -3.63
CA ASP A 140 -4.85 -12.49 -2.85
C ASP A 140 -4.62 -13.32 -1.58
N GLN A 141 -3.80 -14.37 -1.64
CA GLN A 141 -3.42 -15.15 -0.46
C GLN A 141 -2.63 -14.32 0.55
N ILE A 142 -1.62 -13.57 0.10
CA ILE A 142 -0.82 -12.70 0.98
C ILE A 142 -1.70 -11.60 1.59
N ARG A 143 -2.57 -10.98 0.79
CA ARG A 143 -3.53 -9.97 1.26
C ARG A 143 -4.43 -10.53 2.37
N ASN A 144 -4.98 -11.72 2.17
CA ASN A 144 -5.85 -12.36 3.16
C ASN A 144 -5.09 -12.70 4.45
N ARG A 145 -3.87 -13.25 4.35
CA ARG A 145 -3.01 -13.52 5.51
C ARG A 145 -2.69 -12.24 6.29
N LEU A 146 -2.32 -11.16 5.60
CA LEU A 146 -2.02 -9.88 6.23
C LEU A 146 -3.24 -9.31 6.97
N MET A 147 -4.42 -9.39 6.35
CA MET A 147 -5.67 -8.93 6.98
C MET A 147 -6.01 -9.74 8.23
N GLU A 148 -5.78 -11.06 8.21
CA GLU A 148 -6.04 -11.91 9.36
C GLU A 148 -5.05 -11.67 10.50
N GLU A 149 -3.75 -11.61 10.21
CA GLU A 149 -2.74 -11.29 11.22
C GLU A 149 -2.95 -9.88 11.80
N SER A 150 -3.34 -8.91 10.98
CA SER A 150 -3.67 -7.56 11.48
C SER A 150 -4.86 -7.56 12.45
N LYS A 151 -5.90 -8.35 12.16
CA LYS A 151 -7.06 -8.51 13.06
C LYS A 151 -6.65 -9.20 14.34
N LYS A 152 -5.86 -10.28 14.25
CA LYS A 152 -5.35 -11.03 15.39
C LYS A 152 -4.52 -10.15 16.31
N VAL A 153 -3.51 -9.45 15.78
CA VAL A 153 -2.68 -8.51 16.55
C VAL A 153 -3.53 -7.41 17.21
N ARG A 154 -4.54 -6.88 16.50
CA ARG A 154 -5.47 -5.89 17.08
C ARG A 154 -6.30 -6.47 18.23
N ALA A 155 -6.79 -7.70 18.09
CA ALA A 155 -7.57 -8.37 19.12
C ALA A 155 -6.70 -8.69 20.36
N GLU A 156 -5.49 -9.20 20.16
CA GLU A 156 -4.48 -9.45 21.20
C GLU A 156 -4.14 -8.15 21.94
N ALA A 157 -3.76 -7.09 21.24
CA ALA A 157 -3.45 -5.80 21.86
C ALA A 157 -4.63 -5.21 22.65
N LYS A 158 -5.86 -5.37 22.14
CA LYS A 158 -7.07 -4.94 22.86
C LYS A 158 -7.27 -5.75 24.14
N LEU A 159 -7.05 -7.06 24.09
CA LEU A 159 -7.15 -7.93 25.27
C LEU A 159 -6.09 -7.53 26.30
N ASP A 160 -4.83 -7.36 25.89
CA ASP A 160 -3.73 -6.97 26.78
C ASP A 160 -4.01 -5.64 27.49
N ILE A 161 -4.46 -4.63 26.73
CA ILE A 161 -4.82 -3.32 27.31
C ILE A 161 -5.97 -3.47 28.31
N ASN A 162 -6.96 -4.31 28.03
CA ASN A 162 -8.09 -4.50 28.94
C ASN A 162 -7.67 -5.23 30.22
N LEU A 163 -6.83 -6.27 30.11
CA LEU A 163 -6.30 -6.98 31.27
C LEU A 163 -5.46 -6.05 32.14
N GLU A 164 -4.57 -5.26 31.52
CA GLU A 164 -3.73 -4.33 32.25
C GLU A 164 -4.54 -3.20 32.88
N ARG A 165 -5.58 -2.70 32.20
CA ARG A 165 -6.53 -1.74 32.77
C ARG A 165 -7.25 -2.31 34.00
N SER A 166 -7.71 -3.56 33.92
CA SER A 166 -8.34 -4.23 35.07
C SER A 166 -7.36 -4.33 36.23
N ARG A 167 -6.13 -4.78 35.96
CA ARG A 167 -5.07 -4.91 36.97
C ARG A 167 -4.76 -3.58 37.67
N VAL A 168 -4.63 -2.50 36.91
CA VAL A 168 -4.40 -1.16 37.46
C VAL A 168 -5.59 -0.70 38.30
N THR A 169 -6.82 -0.99 37.85
CA THR A 169 -8.04 -0.64 38.59
C THR A 169 -8.10 -1.40 39.92
N ASP A 170 -7.85 -2.71 39.91
CA ASP A 170 -7.86 -3.53 41.13
C ASP A 170 -6.80 -3.04 42.12
N MET A 171 -5.57 -2.75 41.65
CA MET A 171 -4.52 -2.17 42.48
C MET A 171 -4.92 -0.81 43.07
N PHE A 172 -5.57 0.04 42.28
CA PHE A 172 -6.04 1.34 42.74
C PHE A 172 -7.11 1.20 43.83
N THR A 173 -8.08 0.31 43.63
CA THR A 173 -9.13 0.05 44.64
C THR A 173 -8.56 -0.52 45.94
N GLU A 174 -7.55 -1.39 45.86
CA GLU A 174 -6.85 -1.94 47.02
C GLU A 174 -6.08 -0.84 47.77
N GLN A 175 -5.44 0.09 47.04
CA GLN A 175 -4.78 1.26 47.64
C GLN A 175 -5.77 2.21 48.31
N GLU A 176 -6.90 2.49 47.67
CA GLU A 176 -7.97 3.31 48.22
C GLU A 176 -8.53 2.69 49.51
N LYS A 177 -8.74 1.38 49.53
CA LYS A 177 -9.16 0.64 50.72
C LYS A 177 -8.15 0.78 51.87
N LYS A 178 -6.86 0.56 51.60
CA LYS A 178 -5.79 0.73 52.61
C LYS A 178 -5.71 2.16 53.13
N LEU A 179 -5.92 3.14 52.25
CA LEU A 179 -5.94 4.55 52.63
C LEU A 179 -7.14 4.84 53.55
N MET A 180 -8.32 4.32 53.24
CA MET A 180 -9.50 4.43 54.08
C MET A 180 -9.28 3.77 55.44
N GLU A 181 -8.77 2.54 55.48
CA GLU A 181 -8.45 1.83 56.72
C GLU A 181 -7.47 2.64 57.58
N ASN A 182 -6.35 3.11 57.00
CA ASN A 182 -5.39 3.96 57.71
C ASN A 182 -6.01 5.28 58.19
N SER A 183 -6.87 5.91 57.40
CA SER A 183 -7.59 7.13 57.80
C SER A 183 -8.50 6.85 58.98
N THR A 184 -9.27 5.75 58.96
CA THR A 184 -10.14 5.37 60.08
C THR A 184 -9.34 5.04 61.34
N GLU A 185 -8.21 4.34 61.22
CA GLU A 185 -7.32 4.07 62.35
C GLU A 185 -6.70 5.35 62.92
N PHE A 186 -6.29 6.28 62.05
CA PHE A 186 -5.77 7.58 62.45
C PHE A 186 -6.82 8.36 63.24
N HIS A 187 -8.06 8.46 62.72
CA HIS A 187 -9.15 9.13 63.43
C HIS A 187 -9.47 8.46 64.77
N ARG A 188 -9.46 7.12 64.84
CA ARG A 188 -9.66 6.38 66.09
C ARG A 188 -8.57 6.71 67.11
N LYS A 189 -7.30 6.69 66.71
CA LYS A 189 -6.17 7.04 67.58
C LYS A 189 -6.22 8.50 68.02
N ASN A 190 -6.59 9.42 67.13
CA ASN A 190 -6.76 10.83 67.47
C ASN A 190 -7.84 11.02 68.53
N ALA A 191 -9.00 10.35 68.39
CA ALA A 191 -10.06 10.42 69.38
C ALA A 191 -9.65 9.87 70.76
N VAL A 192 -8.82 8.80 70.78
CA VAL A 192 -8.24 8.28 72.03
C VAL A 192 -7.31 9.30 72.67
N ILE A 193 -6.39 9.89 71.88
CA ILE A 193 -5.48 10.93 72.35
C ILE A 193 -6.24 12.15 72.87
N ASP A 194 -7.29 12.60 72.17
CA ASP A 194 -8.13 13.72 72.59
C ASP A 194 -8.84 13.44 73.92
N HIS A 195 -9.34 12.21 74.09
CA HIS A 195 -9.96 11.77 75.35
C HIS A 195 -8.95 11.75 76.51
N GLU A 196 -7.78 11.13 76.33
CA GLU A 196 -6.71 11.08 77.34
C GLU A 196 -6.20 12.49 77.70
N THR A 197 -6.05 13.37 76.71
CA THR A 197 -5.67 14.77 76.91
C THR A 197 -6.74 15.53 77.70
N MET A 198 -8.02 15.31 77.41
CA MET A 198 -9.12 15.91 78.17
C MET A 198 -9.15 15.40 79.61
N GLU A 199 -8.94 14.09 79.86
CA GLU A 199 -8.87 13.55 81.21
C GLU A 199 -7.70 14.12 82.02
N THR A 200 -6.51 14.18 81.44
CA THR A 200 -5.34 14.76 82.10
C THR A 200 -5.53 16.25 82.38
N THR A 201 -6.11 17.00 81.45
CA THR A 201 -6.44 18.42 81.65
C THR A 201 -7.42 18.60 82.81
N LYS A 202 -8.48 17.79 82.89
CA LYS A 202 -9.42 17.80 84.02
C LYS A 202 -8.75 17.49 85.35
N LYS A 203 -7.82 16.53 85.39
CA LYS A 203 -7.05 16.21 86.61
C LYS A 203 -6.19 17.40 87.04
N ILE A 204 -5.49 18.03 86.10
CA ILE A 204 -4.69 19.24 86.37
C ILE A 204 -5.58 20.34 86.93
N ASP A 205 -6.75 20.60 86.33
CA ASP A 205 -7.68 21.62 86.82
C ASP A 205 -8.17 21.35 88.25
N LEU A 206 -8.47 20.09 88.58
CA LEU A 206 -8.87 19.68 89.93
C LEU A 206 -7.73 19.85 90.95
N GLU A 207 -6.51 19.45 90.59
CA GLU A 207 -5.33 19.63 91.44
C GLU A 207 -5.01 21.12 91.66
N VAL A 208 -5.12 21.95 90.61
CA VAL A 208 -4.95 23.40 90.71
C VAL A 208 -6.00 24.02 91.62
N ALA A 209 -7.27 23.63 91.49
CA ALA A 209 -8.34 24.09 92.38
C ALA A 209 -8.11 23.65 93.82
N SER A 210 -7.74 22.39 94.04
CA SER A 210 -7.42 21.83 95.36
C SER A 210 -6.27 22.58 96.02
N LEU A 211 -5.14 22.73 95.31
CA LEU A 211 -3.98 23.50 95.80
C LEU A 211 -4.35 24.95 96.11
N LYS A 212 -5.20 25.58 95.31
CA LYS A 212 -5.69 26.93 95.57
C LYS A 212 -6.52 27.00 96.86
N THR A 213 -7.43 26.05 97.10
CA THR A 213 -8.20 26.02 98.35
C THR A 213 -7.32 25.80 99.58
N LEU A 214 -6.32 24.91 99.48
CA LEU A 214 -5.34 24.66 100.55
C LEU A 214 -4.50 25.91 100.83
N LEU A 215 -4.08 26.62 99.77
CA LEU A 215 -3.37 27.89 99.91
C LEU A 215 -4.24 28.95 100.60
N GLU A 216 -5.51 29.07 100.23
CA GLU A 216 -6.46 29.99 100.87
C GLU A 216 -6.70 29.63 102.35
N SER A 217 -6.83 28.34 102.69
CA SER A 217 -6.97 27.92 104.09
C SER A 217 -5.72 28.19 104.92
N LEU A 218 -4.51 27.91 104.40
CA LEU A 218 -3.25 28.21 105.08
C LEU A 218 -3.05 29.71 105.29
N LYS A 219 -3.47 30.54 104.33
CA LYS A 219 -3.50 32.00 104.49
C LYS A 219 -4.39 32.42 105.67
N LEU A 220 -5.61 31.90 105.75
CA LEU A 220 -6.54 32.21 106.85
C LEU A 220 -6.00 31.73 108.20
N GLU A 221 -5.39 30.54 108.24
CA GLU A 221 -4.78 30.01 109.45
C GLU A 221 -3.59 30.86 109.91
N THR A 222 -2.73 31.29 108.98
CA THR A 222 -1.60 32.19 109.27
C THR A 222 -2.09 33.54 109.82
N ILE A 223 -3.15 34.11 109.23
CA ILE A 223 -3.78 35.35 109.73
C ILE A 223 -4.29 35.15 111.16
N ARG A 224 -4.93 34.00 111.45
CA ARG A 224 -5.44 33.67 112.78
C ARG A 224 -4.31 33.51 113.81
N TYR A 225 -3.24 32.79 113.49
CA TYR A 225 -2.07 32.64 114.38
C TYR A 225 -1.38 33.98 114.65
N LEU A 226 -1.24 34.83 113.63
CA LEU A 226 -0.67 36.15 113.77
C LEU A 226 -1.53 37.05 114.67
N ALA A 227 -2.85 37.03 114.50
CA ALA A 227 -3.75 37.73 115.41
C ALA A 227 -3.59 37.21 116.85
N ALA A 228 -3.59 35.89 117.05
CA ALA A 228 -3.43 35.28 118.37
C ALA A 228 -2.09 35.63 119.03
N SER A 229 -0.98 35.65 118.29
CA SER A 229 0.33 36.02 118.83
C SER A 229 0.40 37.51 119.21
N VAL A 230 -0.17 38.40 118.39
CA VAL A 230 -0.28 39.83 118.73
C VAL A 230 -1.12 40.02 119.98
N PHE A 231 -2.28 39.36 120.10
CA PHE A 231 -3.11 39.39 121.31
C PHE A 231 -2.37 38.84 122.54
N ALA A 232 -1.62 37.74 122.40
CA ALA A 232 -0.83 37.18 123.49
C ALA A 232 0.29 38.13 123.94
N CYS A 233 1.02 38.74 123.01
CA CYS A 233 2.03 39.75 123.30
C CYS A 233 1.43 40.98 124.01
N LEU A 234 0.27 41.46 123.56
CA LEU A 234 -0.46 42.55 124.21
C LEU A 234 -0.92 42.15 125.63
N ALA A 235 -1.43 40.93 125.82
CA ALA A 235 -1.83 40.42 127.13
C ALA A 235 -0.64 40.32 128.10
N ILE A 236 0.52 39.85 127.63
CA ILE A 236 1.77 39.81 128.41
C ILE A 236 2.23 41.23 128.75
N ALA A 237 2.24 42.15 127.77
CA ALA A 237 2.62 43.55 128.00
C ALA A 237 1.70 44.24 129.01
N LEU A 238 0.38 44.02 128.93
CA LEU A 238 -0.58 44.49 129.93
C LEU A 238 -0.37 43.84 131.30
N GLY A 239 0.01 42.56 131.34
CA GLY A 239 0.40 41.85 132.55
C GLY A 239 1.63 42.47 133.23
N PHE A 240 2.69 42.74 132.47
CA PHE A 240 3.89 43.44 132.97
C PHE A 240 3.58 44.89 133.40
N TYR A 241 2.78 45.62 132.63
CA TYR A 241 2.34 46.96 132.99
C TYR A 241 1.58 46.99 134.33
N ARG A 242 0.81 45.93 134.63
CA ARG A 242 0.06 45.78 135.88
C ARG A 242 0.93 45.40 137.08
N LEU A 243 2.07 44.73 136.86
CA LEU A 243 3.06 44.39 137.90
C LEU A 243 4.04 45.53 138.22
N TRP A 244 4.19 46.52 137.33
CA TRP A 244 5.06 47.70 137.51
C TRP A 244 4.33 48.91 138.13
N LYS A 245 3.03 48.79 138.41
CA LYS A 245 2.23 49.79 139.11
C LYS A 245 1.99 49.34 140.56
#